data_AF-F8NU58-F1
#
_entry.id   AF-F8NU58-F1
#
_cell.length_a   1.000
_cell.length_b   1.000
_cell.length_c   1.000
_cell.angle_alpha   90.00
_cell.angle_beta   90.00
_cell.angle_gamma   90.00
#
_symmetry.space_group_name_H-M   'P 1'
#
loop_
_entity.id
_entity.type
_entity.pdbx_description
1 polymer ?
#
loop_
_entity_poly.entity_id
_entity_poly.type
_entity_poly.pdbx_seq_one_letter_code
_entity_poly.pdbx_strand_id
1 'polypeptide(L)'
;MLGNIKDRISSEETPGLPLHTHDHKPQSNAQARLYTLFTLCIFGFLGRSVFWTTHQVAYQGSEESLTPLSGSLRNPAYLVKAEHGAVASENRRCSDIGVGIMKDGGNAVDAAISAAL
;
A
#
# COMPACT_ATOMS: atom_id res chain seq x y z
N MET A 1 63.62 4.82 -37.62
CA MET A 1 63.26 4.35 -36.27
C MET A 1 61.75 4.44 -36.18
N LEU A 2 60.98 3.42 -36.60
CA LEU A 2 60.65 2.22 -35.81
C LEU A 2 60.16 2.64 -34.41
N GLY A 3 58.90 2.52 -34.01
CA GLY A 3 57.75 1.84 -34.59
C GLY A 3 56.52 2.13 -33.73
N ASN A 4 55.37 1.70 -34.22
CA ASN A 4 54.02 1.84 -33.68
C ASN A 4 53.92 1.78 -32.14
N ILE A 5 53.41 2.85 -31.54
CA ILE A 5 52.87 2.85 -30.16
C ILE A 5 51.65 1.90 -30.06
N LYS A 6 51.02 1.56 -31.19
CA LYS A 6 49.93 0.57 -31.30
C LYS A 6 50.36 -0.84 -30.87
N ASP A 7 51.65 -1.17 -30.98
CA ASP A 7 52.13 -2.54 -30.73
C ASP A 7 52.49 -2.76 -29.25
N ARG A 8 52.54 -1.70 -28.43
CA ARG A 8 52.89 -1.79 -27.00
C ARG A 8 51.72 -2.03 -26.06
N ILE A 9 50.48 -1.97 -26.57
CA ILE A 9 49.26 -2.24 -25.78
C ILE A 9 48.76 -3.69 -26.00
N SER A 10 49.44 -4.47 -26.86
CA SER A 10 49.00 -5.82 -27.25
C SER A 10 49.81 -6.97 -26.62
N SER A 11 50.41 -6.77 -25.44
CA SER A 11 51.25 -7.83 -24.83
C SER A 11 51.15 -7.93 -23.30
N GLU A 12 49.97 -7.73 -22.73
CA GLU A 12 49.65 -8.25 -21.40
C GLU A 12 48.44 -9.18 -21.51
N GLU A 13 48.66 -10.25 -22.27
CA GLU A 13 47.79 -11.42 -22.28
C GLU A 13 48.05 -12.19 -20.99
N THR A 14 47.46 -11.73 -19.88
CA THR A 14 47.26 -12.62 -18.73
C THR A 14 46.44 -13.80 -19.23
N PRO A 15 46.86 -15.07 -19.03
CA PRO A 15 46.00 -16.20 -19.29
C PRO A 15 44.83 -16.11 -18.30
N GLY A 16 43.77 -15.43 -18.74
CA GLY A 16 42.52 -15.32 -18.02
C GLY A 16 42.05 -16.73 -17.75
N LEU A 17 41.96 -17.06 -16.47
CA LEU A 17 41.39 -18.30 -15.95
C LEU A 17 40.14 -18.68 -16.75
N PRO A 18 39.86 -19.98 -16.94
CA PRO A 18 38.59 -20.39 -17.50
C PRO A 18 37.47 -19.81 -16.62
N LEU A 19 36.78 -18.80 -17.15
CA LEU A 19 35.60 -18.24 -16.55
C LEU A 19 34.54 -19.34 -16.61
N HIS A 20 34.34 -20.03 -15.49
CA HIS A 20 33.33 -21.06 -15.36
C HIS A 20 31.95 -20.39 -15.45
N THR A 21 31.40 -20.32 -16.65
CA THR A 21 30.05 -19.82 -16.90
C THR A 21 29.08 -20.88 -16.41
N HIS A 22 28.53 -20.66 -15.21
CA HIS A 22 27.40 -21.43 -14.72
C HIS A 22 26.19 -21.03 -15.56
N ASP A 23 25.89 -21.82 -16.59
CA ASP A 23 24.67 -21.70 -17.40
C ASP A 23 23.46 -22.01 -16.51
N HIS A 24 22.96 -21.00 -15.81
CA HIS A 24 21.65 -21.07 -15.17
C HIS A 24 20.60 -21.00 -16.28
N LYS A 25 20.20 -22.17 -16.79
CA LYS A 25 18.95 -22.31 -17.55
C LYS A 25 17.84 -21.64 -16.72
N PRO A 26 17.21 -20.53 -17.16
CA PRO A 26 16.10 -19.94 -16.43
C PRO A 26 14.96 -20.97 -16.48
N GLN A 27 14.83 -21.72 -15.40
CA GLN A 27 13.83 -22.76 -15.25
C GLN A 27 12.47 -22.09 -15.39
N SER A 28 11.72 -22.54 -16.39
CA SER A 28 10.44 -22.04 -16.86
C SER A 28 9.34 -22.18 -15.81
N ASN A 29 9.47 -21.43 -14.71
CA ASN A 29 8.51 -21.36 -13.61
C ASN A 29 7.56 -20.17 -13.75
N ALA A 30 7.68 -19.40 -14.84
CA ALA A 30 6.76 -18.30 -15.16
C ALA A 30 5.32 -18.80 -15.35
N GLN A 31 5.15 -19.97 -15.98
CA GLN A 31 3.84 -20.58 -16.17
C GLN A 31 3.26 -21.06 -14.83
N ALA A 32 4.05 -21.73 -13.99
CA ALA A 32 3.62 -22.15 -12.66
C ALA A 32 3.26 -20.96 -11.75
N ARG A 33 3.99 -19.84 -11.85
CA ARG A 33 3.70 -18.57 -11.17
C ARG A 33 2.42 -17.92 -11.66
N LEU A 34 2.16 -17.99 -12.96
CA LEU A 34 0.95 -17.44 -13.55
C LEU A 34 -0.29 -18.25 -13.13
N TYR A 35 -0.20 -19.58 -13.17
CA TYR A 35 -1.30 -20.44 -12.70
C TYR A 35 -1.59 -20.26 -11.21
N THR A 36 -0.56 -20.06 -10.36
CA THR A 36 -0.77 -19.77 -8.94
C THR A 36 -1.45 -18.43 -8.69
N LEU A 37 -1.17 -17.40 -9.50
CA LEU A 37 -1.92 -16.13 -9.41
C LEU A 37 -3.37 -16.29 -9.88
N PHE A 38 -3.60 -17.03 -10.97
CA PHE A 38 -4.96 -17.30 -11.47
C PHE A 38 -5.79 -18.09 -10.46
N THR A 39 -5.23 -19.13 -9.83
CA THR A 39 -5.94 -19.89 -8.80
C THR A 39 -6.24 -19.03 -7.58
N LEU A 40 -5.30 -18.20 -7.11
CA LEU A 40 -5.55 -17.25 -6.01
C LEU A 40 -6.65 -16.23 -6.35
N CYS A 41 -6.68 -15.70 -7.58
CA CYS A 41 -7.75 -14.81 -8.02
C CYS A 41 -9.10 -15.52 -8.05
N ILE A 42 -9.18 -16.74 -8.61
CA ILE A 42 -10.44 -17.49 -8.71
C ILE A 42 -10.96 -17.88 -7.31
N PHE A 43 -10.10 -18.41 -6.44
CA PHE A 43 -10.50 -18.76 -5.06
C PHE A 43 -10.81 -17.51 -4.22
N GLY A 44 -10.12 -16.38 -4.44
CA GLY A 44 -10.42 -15.11 -3.80
C GLY A 44 -11.77 -14.53 -4.23
N PHE A 45 -12.11 -14.63 -5.52
CA PHE A 45 -13.40 -14.16 -6.05
C PHE A 45 -14.57 -15.08 -5.65
N LEU A 46 -14.42 -16.40 -5.77
CA LEU A 46 -15.44 -17.37 -5.37
C LEU A 46 -15.58 -17.41 -3.84
N GLY A 47 -14.49 -17.33 -3.09
CA GLY A 47 -14.50 -17.22 -1.63
C GLY A 47 -15.17 -15.93 -1.15
N ARG A 48 -14.92 -14.78 -1.81
CA ARG A 48 -15.67 -13.54 -1.54
C ARG A 48 -17.16 -13.68 -1.79
N SER A 49 -17.59 -14.43 -2.81
CA SER A 49 -19.02 -14.56 -3.14
C SER A 49 -19.83 -15.32 -2.08
N VAL A 50 -19.21 -16.31 -1.43
CA VAL A 50 -19.84 -17.10 -0.34
C VAL A 50 -19.71 -16.39 1.01
N PHE A 51 -18.61 -15.65 1.20
CA PHE A 51 -18.39 -14.87 2.42
C PHE A 51 -19.26 -13.60 2.46
N TRP A 52 -19.50 -12.91 1.33
CA TRP A 52 -20.36 -11.72 1.29
C TRP A 52 -21.82 -12.01 1.65
N THR A 53 -22.36 -13.14 1.22
CA THR A 53 -23.76 -13.51 1.50
C THR A 53 -23.97 -13.95 2.94
N THR A 54 -22.91 -14.39 3.64
CA THR A 54 -22.98 -14.79 5.05
C THR A 54 -22.50 -13.70 6.02
N HIS A 55 -21.69 -12.74 5.59
CA HIS A 55 -21.22 -11.62 6.44
C HIS A 55 -22.13 -10.39 6.50
N GLN A 56 -23.30 -10.40 5.86
CA GLN A 56 -24.31 -9.36 6.13
C GLN A 56 -24.90 -9.43 7.56
N VAL A 57 -24.47 -10.40 8.38
CA VAL A 57 -24.99 -10.61 9.74
C VAL A 57 -24.39 -9.68 10.82
N ALA A 58 -23.38 -8.83 10.57
CA ALA A 58 -22.78 -8.06 11.68
C ALA A 58 -22.12 -6.69 11.38
N TYR A 59 -22.54 -5.94 10.36
CA TYR A 59 -22.23 -4.50 10.27
C TYR A 59 -23.49 -3.65 10.49
N GLN A 60 -24.31 -4.05 11.47
CA GLN A 60 -25.31 -3.17 12.03
C GLN A 60 -24.61 -2.38 13.14
N GLY A 61 -24.07 -1.22 12.78
CA GLY A 61 -23.79 -0.21 13.80
C GLY A 61 -25.11 0.04 14.52
N SER A 62 -25.17 -0.35 15.79
CA SER A 62 -26.33 -0.16 16.64
C SER A 62 -26.64 1.33 16.73
N GLU A 63 -27.62 1.80 15.94
CA GLU A 63 -28.41 2.97 16.32
C GLU A 63 -29.24 2.57 17.55
N GLU A 64 -28.59 2.56 18.71
CA GLU A 64 -29.32 2.64 19.96
C GLU A 64 -29.95 4.04 20.02
N SER A 65 -31.22 4.09 19.61
CA SER A 65 -32.15 5.16 19.95
C SER A 65 -32.35 5.17 21.47
N LEU A 66 -31.34 5.66 22.20
CA LEU A 66 -31.43 5.91 23.63
C LEU A 66 -32.11 7.26 23.82
N THR A 67 -33.30 7.18 24.39
CA THR A 67 -33.99 8.27 25.07
C THR A 67 -32.99 9.11 25.87
N PRO A 68 -33.05 10.46 25.81
CA PRO A 68 -32.14 11.31 26.54
C PRO A 68 -32.59 11.34 28.01
N LEU A 69 -32.31 10.27 28.76
CA LEU A 69 -32.46 10.30 30.21
C LEU A 69 -31.23 11.02 30.78
N SER A 70 -31.40 12.34 30.89
CA SER A 70 -30.78 13.24 31.86
C SER A 70 -29.81 12.56 32.84
N GLY A 71 -28.49 12.73 32.65
CA GLY A 71 -27.52 12.22 33.63
C GLY A 71 -26.07 12.06 33.25
N SER A 72 -25.64 12.33 32.02
CA SER A 72 -24.21 12.28 31.69
C SER A 72 -23.84 13.32 30.63
N LEU A 73 -23.45 14.51 31.09
CA LEU A 73 -22.66 15.49 30.31
C LEU A 73 -21.24 14.94 30.05
N ARG A 74 -21.13 13.72 29.57
CA ARG A 74 -19.88 13.12 29.10
C ARG A 74 -19.93 13.21 27.59
N ASN A 75 -18.84 13.75 27.02
CA ASN A 75 -18.61 13.85 25.57
C ASN A 75 -19.32 12.72 24.82
N PRO A 76 -20.33 12.99 23.98
CA PRO A 76 -21.04 11.93 23.26
C PRO A 76 -20.03 11.25 22.35
N ALA A 77 -19.56 10.07 22.75
CA ALA A 77 -18.62 9.26 22.00
C ALA A 77 -19.37 8.57 20.85
N TYR A 78 -19.70 9.33 19.82
CA TYR A 78 -20.28 8.79 18.59
C TYR A 78 -19.20 8.60 17.53
N LEU A 79 -19.37 7.58 16.70
CA LEU A 79 -18.46 7.30 15.58
C LEU A 79 -18.70 8.31 14.45
N VAL A 80 -17.64 9.03 14.07
CA VAL A 80 -17.65 9.91 12.90
C VAL A 80 -17.57 9.05 11.64
N LYS A 81 -18.51 9.24 10.72
CA LYS A 81 -18.56 8.56 9.41
C LYS A 81 -18.24 9.56 8.30
N ALA A 82 -17.35 9.19 7.38
CA ALA A 82 -17.00 10.01 6.22
C ALA A 82 -16.68 9.11 5.01
N GLU A 83 -17.05 9.54 3.81
CA GLU A 83 -16.87 8.77 2.56
C GLU A 83 -15.55 9.09 1.85
N HIS A 84 -15.14 10.37 1.86
CA HIS A 84 -14.01 10.87 1.07
C HIS A 84 -12.74 11.07 1.91
N GLY A 85 -12.85 10.99 3.24
CA GLY A 85 -11.74 11.13 4.17
C GLY A 85 -12.12 11.83 5.47
N ALA A 86 -11.31 11.64 6.50
CA ALA A 86 -11.49 12.23 7.82
C ALA A 86 -10.12 12.54 8.44
N VAL A 87 -10.09 13.58 9.29
CA VAL A 87 -8.92 13.97 10.08
C VAL A 87 -9.36 14.06 11.53
N ALA A 88 -8.59 13.46 12.44
CA ALA A 88 -8.83 13.51 13.87
C ALA A 88 -7.60 14.11 14.56
N SER A 89 -7.83 15.14 15.36
CA SER A 89 -6.82 15.81 16.19
C SER A 89 -7.42 16.16 17.55
N GLU A 90 -6.56 16.44 18.52
CA GLU A 90 -6.94 16.87 19.87
C GLU A 90 -7.73 18.18 19.88
N ASN A 91 -7.50 19.04 18.89
CA ASN A 91 -8.16 20.32 18.73
C ASN A 91 -9.03 20.32 17.48
N ARG A 92 -10.28 20.79 17.62
CA ARG A 92 -11.22 20.93 16.51
C ARG A 92 -10.63 21.76 15.36
N ARG A 93 -9.90 22.84 15.64
CA ARG A 93 -9.32 23.71 14.60
C ARG A 93 -8.31 22.95 13.74
N CYS A 94 -7.45 22.13 14.34
CA CYS A 94 -6.48 21.31 13.64
C CYS A 94 -7.15 20.29 12.70
N SER A 95 -8.20 19.63 13.20
CA SER A 95 -9.02 18.72 12.38
C SER A 95 -9.70 19.44 11.22
N ASP A 96 -10.27 20.63 11.48
CA ASP A 96 -10.95 21.44 10.46
C ASP A 96 -9.97 21.92 9.37
N ILE A 97 -8.75 22.31 9.74
CA ILE A 97 -7.69 22.70 8.78
C ILE A 97 -7.29 21.50 7.92
N GLY A 98 -6.99 20.35 8.53
CA GLY A 98 -6.62 19.14 7.79
C GLY A 98 -7.73 18.70 6.83
N VAL A 99 -8.99 18.75 7.26
CA VAL A 99 -10.15 18.49 6.38
C VAL A 99 -10.26 19.51 5.26
N GLY A 100 -9.94 20.79 5.51
CA GLY A 100 -9.85 21.83 4.49
C GLY A 100 -8.88 21.44 3.38
N ILE A 101 -7.67 21.03 3.74
CA ILE A 101 -6.65 20.57 2.78
C ILE A 101 -7.11 19.34 2.00
N MET A 102 -7.77 18.38 2.64
CA MET A 102 -8.36 17.24 1.93
C MET A 102 -9.43 17.68 0.91
N LYS A 103 -10.24 18.69 1.24
CA LYS A 103 -11.26 19.25 0.34
C LYS A 103 -10.65 20.03 -0.83
N ASP A 104 -9.51 20.67 -0.60
CA ASP A 104 -8.74 21.39 -1.63
C ASP A 104 -7.96 20.44 -2.56
N GLY A 105 -8.08 19.12 -2.35
CA GLY A 105 -7.44 18.09 -3.17
C GLY A 105 -6.06 17.65 -2.68
N GLY A 106 -5.64 18.12 -1.49
CA GLY A 106 -4.44 17.66 -0.81
C GLY A 106 -4.56 16.21 -0.33
N ASN A 107 -3.43 15.51 -0.24
CA ASN A 107 -3.40 14.12 0.20
C ASN A 107 -3.43 14.01 1.74
N ALA A 108 -3.44 12.77 2.26
CA ALA A 108 -3.46 12.53 3.70
C ALA A 108 -2.21 13.06 4.44
N VAL A 109 -1.05 13.11 3.79
CA VAL A 109 0.18 13.68 4.34
C VAL A 109 0.07 15.20 4.43
N ASP A 110 -0.42 15.86 3.38
CA ASP A 110 -0.64 17.31 3.38
C ASP A 110 -1.62 17.72 4.49
N ALA A 111 -2.70 16.95 4.64
CA ALA A 111 -3.68 17.14 5.70
C ALA A 111 -3.10 16.94 7.11
N ALA A 112 -2.24 15.93 7.31
CA ALA A 112 -1.59 15.67 8.59
C ALA A 112 -0.59 16.77 8.97
N ILE A 113 0.22 17.25 8.02
CA ILE A 113 1.16 18.36 8.24
C ILE A 113 0.38 19.64 8.60
N SER A 114 -0.69 19.93 7.86
CA SER A 114 -1.48 21.15 8.06
C SER A 114 -2.31 21.11 9.35
N ALA A 115 -2.67 19.93 9.83
CA ALA A 115 -3.31 19.78 11.14
C ALA A 115 -2.30 19.95 12.30
N ALA A 116 -1.00 19.82 12.04
CA ALA A 116 0.05 19.85 13.07
C ALA A 116 0.80 21.19 13.17
N LEU A 117 0.78 22.02 12.12
CA LEU A 117 1.57 23.26 12.00
C LEU A 117 0.72 24.53 11.96
#